data_AF-A0AB74H8W5-F1
#
_entry.id   AF-A0AB74H8W5-F1
#
_cell.length_a   1.000
_cell.length_b   1.000
_cell.length_c   1.000
_cell.angle_alpha   90.00
_cell.angle_beta   90.00
_cell.angle_gamma   90.00
#
_symmetry.space_group_name_H-M   'P 1'
#
loop_
_entity.id
_entity.type
_entity.pdbx_description
1 polymer ?
#
loop_
_entity_poly.entity_id
_entity_poly.type
_entity_poly.pdbx_seq_one_letter_code
_entity_poly.pdbx_strand_id
1 'polypeptide(L)'
;MTIKTIRKKRPLPAKELAEAYDVSVRTIYRWNSQTREEWIDEQATLRESIRAYHDDDGHSWAATAEHFNMTQGAVRARAYRARKERAAEAEEKARNEAHKNEVPLFE
;
A
#
# COMPACT_ATOMS: atom_id res chain seq x y z
N MET A 1 -15.64 19.17 -16.22
CA MET A 1 -16.17 17.78 -16.20
C MET A 1 -15.38 17.00 -15.16
N THR A 2 -15.92 16.84 -13.96
CA THR A 2 -15.21 16.20 -12.84
C THR A 2 -15.20 14.69 -13.06
N ILE A 3 -14.08 14.18 -13.55
CA ILE A 3 -13.91 12.76 -13.82
C ILE A 3 -13.96 12.01 -12.49
N LYS A 4 -15.07 11.30 -12.21
CA LYS A 4 -15.14 10.34 -11.10
C LYS A 4 -14.28 9.14 -11.49
N THR A 5 -12.99 9.20 -11.15
CA THR A 5 -12.08 8.07 -11.29
C THR A 5 -12.53 6.93 -10.38
N ILE A 6 -12.88 5.78 -10.95
CA ILE A 6 -13.14 4.55 -10.18
C ILE A 6 -11.78 3.91 -9.89
N ARG A 7 -11.07 4.42 -8.88
CA ARG A 7 -9.72 3.94 -8.50
C ARG A 7 -9.76 2.72 -7.58
N LYS A 8 -10.56 1.72 -7.93
CA LYS A 8 -10.50 0.36 -7.37
C LYS A 8 -10.94 -0.62 -8.44
N LYS A 9 -10.51 -1.88 -8.32
CA LYS A 9 -10.89 -3.00 -9.18
C LYS A 9 -12.33 -2.82 -9.68
N ARG A 10 -12.50 -2.76 -11.00
CA ARG A 10 -13.81 -2.46 -11.62
C ARG A 10 -14.90 -3.38 -11.06
N PRO A 11 -16.02 -2.83 -10.56
CA PRO A 11 -17.12 -3.65 -10.06
C PRO A 11 -17.89 -4.33 -11.21
N LEU A 12 -17.81 -3.78 -12.42
CA LEU A 12 -18.47 -4.27 -13.62
C LEU A 12 -17.50 -4.37 -14.81
N PRO A 13 -17.81 -5.17 -15.84
CA PRO A 13 -17.04 -5.23 -17.07
C PRO A 13 -16.82 -3.85 -17.71
N ALA A 14 -15.65 -3.68 -18.34
CA ALA A 14 -15.25 -2.41 -18.94
C ALA A 14 -16.21 -1.91 -20.04
N LYS A 15 -16.88 -2.84 -20.73
CA LYS A 15 -17.86 -2.55 -21.78
C LYS A 15 -19.14 -1.93 -21.21
N GLU A 16 -19.67 -2.51 -20.14
CA GLU A 16 -20.87 -2.01 -19.45
C GLU A 16 -20.62 -0.62 -18.86
N LEU A 17 -19.45 -0.40 -18.25
CA LEU A 17 -19.09 0.92 -17.74
C LEU A 17 -18.89 1.94 -18.86
N ALA A 18 -18.32 1.54 -20.00
CA ALA A 18 -18.14 2.41 -21.15
C ALA A 18 -19.49 2.90 -21.71
N GLU A 19 -20.47 2.00 -21.80
CA GLU A 19 -21.85 2.32 -22.20
C GLU A 19 -22.53 3.23 -21.16
N ALA A 20 -22.46 2.88 -19.87
CA ALA A 20 -23.10 3.65 -18.81
C ALA A 20 -22.56 5.08 -18.63
N TYR A 21 -21.27 5.29 -18.90
CA TYR A 21 -20.61 6.59 -18.79
C TYR A 21 -20.47 7.33 -20.12
N ASP A 22 -20.94 6.76 -21.22
CA ASP A 22 -20.75 7.29 -22.59
C ASP A 22 -19.29 7.65 -22.90
N VAL A 23 -18.38 6.72 -22.63
CA VAL A 23 -16.95 6.89 -22.89
C VAL A 23 -16.34 5.66 -23.55
N SER A 24 -15.18 5.82 -24.19
CA SER A 24 -14.47 4.66 -24.74
C SER A 24 -14.04 3.67 -23.64
N VAL A 25 -14.01 2.37 -23.99
CA VAL A 25 -13.47 1.31 -23.12
C VAL A 25 -12.03 1.64 -22.68
N ARG A 26 -11.23 2.32 -23.53
CA ARG A 26 -9.87 2.77 -23.20
C ARG A 26 -9.85 3.80 -22.07
N THR A 27 -10.82 4.70 -22.04
CA THR A 27 -10.99 5.68 -20.96
C THR A 27 -11.28 4.97 -19.64
N ILE A 28 -12.15 3.96 -19.65
CA ILE A 28 -12.44 3.13 -18.46
C ILE A 28 -11.19 2.41 -17.96
N TYR A 29 -10.39 1.81 -18.86
CA TYR A 29 -9.10 1.21 -18.46
C TYR A 29 -8.20 2.23 -17.77
N ARG A 30 -8.05 3.43 -18.35
CA ARG A 30 -7.23 4.50 -17.80
C ARG A 30 -7.70 4.95 -16.42
N TRP A 31 -9.02 5.04 -16.20
CA TRP A 31 -9.58 5.43 -14.90
C TRP A 31 -9.41 4.38 -13.82
N ASN A 32 -9.39 3.10 -14.20
CA ASN A 32 -9.14 1.97 -13.30
C ASN A 32 -7.64 1.63 -13.16
N SER A 33 -6.77 2.25 -13.94
CA SER A 33 -5.33 2.06 -13.79
C SER A 33 -4.91 2.58 -12.42
N GLN A 34 -4.37 1.68 -11.60
CA GLN A 34 -3.78 2.04 -10.31
C GLN A 34 -2.55 2.93 -10.55
N THR A 35 -2.41 4.00 -9.75
CA THR A 35 -1.19 4.80 -9.81
C THR A 35 -0.03 4.06 -9.15
N ARG A 36 1.21 4.44 -9.48
CA ARG A 36 2.39 3.85 -8.84
C ARG A 36 2.39 4.09 -7.33
N GLU A 37 2.02 5.30 -6.90
CA GLU A 37 1.95 5.69 -5.49
C GLU A 37 0.94 4.83 -4.73
N GLU A 38 -0.29 4.70 -5.25
CA GLU A 38 -1.32 3.85 -4.66
C GLU A 38 -0.86 2.39 -4.52
N TRP A 39 -0.16 1.86 -5.54
CA TRP A 39 0.39 0.51 -5.48
C TRP A 39 1.48 0.37 -4.40
N ILE A 40 2.36 1.36 -4.26
CA ILE A 40 3.40 1.35 -3.23
C ILE A 40 2.77 1.37 -1.83
N ASP A 41 1.76 2.20 -1.62
CA ASP A 41 1.04 2.33 -0.33
C ASP A 41 0.27 1.05 0.02
N GLU A 42 -0.40 0.43 -0.96
CA GLU A 42 -1.03 -0.87 -0.78
C GLU A 42 0.00 -1.96 -0.42
N GLN A 43 1.17 -1.95 -1.08
CA GLN A 43 2.23 -2.89 -0.74
C GLN A 43 2.83 -2.63 0.65
N ALA A 44 2.96 -1.37 1.08
CA ALA A 44 3.41 -1.03 2.43
C ALA A 44 2.42 -1.52 3.48
N THR A 45 1.13 -1.24 3.27
CA THR A 45 0.02 -1.70 4.12
C THR A 45 0.01 -3.23 4.23
N LEU A 46 0.15 -3.94 3.10
CA LEU A 46 0.19 -5.40 3.08
C LEU A 46 1.40 -5.97 3.85
N ARG A 47 2.57 -5.32 3.74
CA ARG A 47 3.77 -5.76 4.45
C ARG A 47 3.63 -5.57 5.95
N GLU A 48 3.05 -4.44 6.38
CA GLU A 48 2.78 -4.19 7.79
C GLU A 48 1.70 -5.11 8.35
N SER A 49 0.65 -5.44 7.60
CA SER A 49 -0.38 -6.38 8.06
C SER A 49 0.17 -7.80 8.23
N ILE A 50 1.03 -8.26 7.32
CA ILE A 50 1.73 -9.56 7.46
C ILE A 50 2.59 -9.57 8.72
N ARG A 51 3.31 -8.47 8.96
CA ARG A 51 4.18 -8.35 10.12
C ARG A 51 3.36 -8.26 11.42
N ALA A 52 2.26 -7.52 11.47
CA ALA A 52 1.38 -7.43 12.64
C ALA A 52 0.77 -8.79 12.98
N TYR A 53 0.22 -9.49 11.98
CA TYR A 53 -0.38 -10.81 12.17
C TYR A 53 0.61 -11.84 12.72
N HIS A 54 1.87 -11.78 12.28
CA HIS A 54 2.90 -12.69 12.78
C HIS A 54 3.50 -12.23 14.13
N ASP A 55 3.99 -10.99 14.21
CA ASP A 55 4.80 -10.51 15.34
C ASP A 55 3.96 -10.03 16.51
N ASP A 56 2.83 -9.34 16.25
CA ASP A 56 2.01 -8.74 17.30
C ASP A 56 0.96 -9.74 17.79
N ASP A 57 0.29 -10.45 16.87
CA ASP A 57 -0.70 -11.47 17.22
C ASP A 57 -0.05 -12.85 17.54
N GLY A 58 1.24 -13.02 17.25
CA GLY A 58 2.02 -14.21 17.62
C GLY A 58 1.77 -15.47 16.77
N HIS A 59 1.19 -15.32 15.57
CA HIS A 59 0.92 -16.47 14.70
C HIS A 59 2.19 -17.10 14.13
N SER A 60 2.15 -18.41 13.87
CA SER A 60 3.25 -19.08 13.19
C SER A 60 3.38 -18.64 11.72
N TRP A 61 4.57 -18.82 11.14
CA TRP A 61 4.80 -18.57 9.71
C TRP A 61 3.91 -19.40 8.79
N ALA A 62 3.51 -20.61 9.20
CA ALA A 62 2.61 -21.45 8.42
C ALA A 62 1.20 -20.86 8.40
N ALA A 63 0.67 -20.48 9.58
CA ALA A 63 -0.64 -19.84 9.69
C ALA A 63 -0.67 -18.48 8.98
N THR A 64 0.41 -17.71 9.04
CA THR A 64 0.55 -16.45 8.31
C THR A 64 0.53 -16.68 6.80
N ALA A 65 1.26 -17.67 6.30
CA ALA A 65 1.28 -18.02 4.88
C ALA A 65 -0.12 -18.40 4.36
N GLU A 66 -0.85 -19.20 5.14
CA GLU A 66 -2.23 -19.58 4.85
C GLU A 66 -3.17 -18.37 4.85
N HIS A 67 -3.12 -17.54 5.90
CA HIS A 67 -3.98 -16.35 6.04
C HIS A 67 -3.86 -15.38 4.85
N PHE A 68 -2.63 -15.16 4.37
CA PHE A 68 -2.37 -14.26 3.24
C PHE A 68 -2.38 -14.94 1.88
N ASN A 69 -2.67 -16.25 1.81
CA ASN A 69 -2.62 -17.06 0.59
C ASN A 69 -1.29 -16.91 -0.18
N MET A 70 -0.17 -17.04 0.54
CA MET A 70 1.19 -16.87 0.04
C MET A 70 2.10 -18.01 0.50
N THR A 71 3.26 -18.15 -0.12
CA THR A 71 4.29 -19.08 0.39
C THR A 71 4.96 -18.53 1.65
N GLN A 72 5.44 -19.42 2.52
CA GLN A 72 6.14 -19.02 3.76
C GLN A 72 7.34 -18.09 3.51
N GLY A 73 8.13 -18.35 2.45
CA GLY A 73 9.25 -17.49 2.10
C GLY A 73 8.80 -16.06 1.72
N ALA A 74 7.66 -15.96 1.05
CA ALA A 74 7.13 -14.68 0.59
C ALA A 74 6.56 -13.83 1.74
N VAL A 75 5.92 -14.44 2.74
CA VAL A 75 5.47 -13.71 3.94
C VAL A 75 6.65 -13.29 4.83
N ARG A 76 7.67 -14.16 4.98
CA ARG A 76 8.89 -13.83 5.75
C ARG A 76 9.61 -12.62 5.15
N ALA A 77 9.89 -12.64 3.85
CA ALA A 77 10.56 -11.53 3.17
C ALA A 77 9.80 -10.21 3.32
N ARG A 78 8.46 -10.25 3.24
CA ARG A 78 7.59 -9.08 3.44
C ARG A 78 7.61 -8.57 4.88
N ALA A 79 7.51 -9.46 5.87
CA ALA A 79 7.58 -9.10 7.28
C ALA A 79 8.95 -8.49 7.64
N TYR A 80 10.05 -9.07 7.17
CA TYR A 80 11.39 -8.51 7.38
C TYR A 80 11.53 -7.10 6.79
N ARG A 81 10.94 -6.87 5.61
CA ARG A 81 10.93 -5.54 5.00
C ARG A 81 10.11 -4.55 5.80
N ALA A 82 8.93 -4.94 6.30
CA ALA A 82 8.12 -4.10 7.18
C ALA A 82 8.87 -3.68 8.45
N ARG A 83 9.60 -4.62 9.07
CA ARG A 83 10.45 -4.32 10.25
C ARG A 83 11.50 -3.26 9.94
N LYS A 84 12.16 -3.34 8.79
CA LYS A 84 13.15 -2.34 8.35
C LYS A 84 12.52 -0.98 8.08
N GLU A 85 11.37 -0.96 7.42
CA GLU A 85 10.67 0.28 7.10
C GLU A 85 10.20 1.00 8.38
N ARG A 86 9.67 0.29 9.37
CA ARG A 86 9.36 0.89 10.67
C ARG A 86 10.59 1.40 11.40
N ALA A 87 11.69 0.65 11.38
CA ALA A 87 12.93 1.10 12.00
C ALA A 87 13.41 2.42 11.37
N ALA A 88 13.33 2.54 10.04
CA ALA A 88 13.65 3.77 9.32
C ALA A 88 12.66 4.91 9.62
N GLU A 89 11.36 4.63 9.70
CA GLU A 89 10.34 5.63 10.10
C GLU A 89 10.56 6.12 11.54
N ALA A 90 10.93 5.23 12.46
CA ALA A 90 11.21 5.58 13.84
C ALA A 90 12.48 6.45 13.95
N GLU A 91 13.51 6.12 13.16
CA GLU A 91 14.75 6.91 13.06
C GLU A 91 14.48 8.30 12.44
N GLU A 92 13.71 8.36 11.35
CA GLU A 92 13.29 9.63 10.74
C GLU A 92 12.45 10.47 11.71
N LYS A 93 11.51 9.84 12.42
CA LYS A 93 10.72 10.54 13.44
C LYS A 93 11.61 11.09 14.55
N ALA A 94 12.56 10.30 15.06
CA ALA A 94 13.51 10.75 16.07
C ALA A 94 14.39 11.90 15.56
N ARG A 95 14.86 11.83 14.30
CA ARG A 95 15.59 12.91 13.63
C ARG A 95 14.74 14.17 13.52
N ASN A 96 13.50 14.07 13.02
CA ASN A 96 12.61 15.20 12.86
C ASN A 96 12.23 15.82 14.22
N GLU A 97 12.06 15.01 15.26
CA GLU A 97 11.84 15.49 16.63
C GLU A 97 13.08 16.23 17.19
N ALA A 98 14.29 15.75 16.90
CA ALA A 98 15.52 16.43 17.28
C ALA A 98 15.65 17.80 16.60
N HIS A 99 15.31 17.91 15.31
CA HIS A 99 15.39 19.17 14.55
C HIS A 99 14.19 20.10 14.74
N LYS A 100 13.13 19.69 15.46
CA LYS A 100 11.88 20.47 15.62
C LYS A 100 12.07 21.83 16.31
N ASN A 101 13.13 21.97 17.10
CA ASN A 101 13.45 23.20 17.85
C ASN A 101 14.70 23.93 17.31
N GLU A 102 15.24 23.52 16.17
CA GLU A 102 16.38 24.21 15.56
C GLU A 102 15.88 25.43 14.79
N VAL A 103 16.37 26.60 15.18
CA VAL A 103 16.17 27.85 14.42
C VAL A 103 16.98 27.72 13.13
N PRO A 104 16.39 27.95 11.94
CA PRO A 104 17.12 27.87 10.68
C PRO A 104 18.32 28.82 10.73
N LEU A 105 19.49 28.32 10.30
CA LEU A 105 20.77 29.04 10.43
C LEU A 105 20.84 30.30 9.55
N PHE A 106 19.87 30.52 8.65
CA PHE A 106 19.81 31.69 7.75
C PHE A 106 18.35 32.11 7.51
N GLU A 107 18.08 33.42 7.61
CA GLU A 107 16.84 34.10 7.18
C GLU A 107 16.80 34.33 5.66
#